data_AF-A0A535FD93-F1
#
_entry.id   AF-A0A535FD93-F1
#
_cell.length_a   1.000
_cell.length_b   1.000
_cell.length_c   1.000
_cell.angle_alpha   90.00
_cell.angle_beta   90.00
_cell.angle_gamma   90.00
#
_symmetry.space_group_name_H-M   'P 1'
#
loop_
_entity.id
_entity.type
_entity.pdbx_description
1 polymer ?
#
loop_
_entity_poly.entity_id
_entity_poly.type
_entity_poly.pdbx_seq_one_letter_code
_entity_poly.pdbx_strand_id
1 'polypeptide(L)' 'NRLVSVRRVTQTNAVKNTPGVDGMVITTPQARAKLADALGQYTAWKAKPARRVSIPKANKKLAMRILLCF' A
#
# COMPACT_ATOMS: atom_id res chain seq x y z
N ASN A 1 7.20 -13.91 7.75
CA ASN A 1 5.80 -13.42 7.57
C ASN A 1 5.68 -12.39 6.43
N ARG A 2 6.18 -12.69 5.22
CA ARG A 2 6.34 -11.70 4.14
C ARG A 2 5.26 -11.81 3.07
N LEU A 3 5.07 -13.01 2.53
CA LEU A 3 4.07 -13.31 1.52
C LEU A 3 2.64 -13.06 2.02
N VAL A 4 2.37 -13.33 3.30
CA VAL A 4 1.07 -13.06 3.94
C VAL A 4 0.77 -11.56 3.97
N SER A 5 1.77 -10.73 4.27
CA SER A 5 1.64 -9.27 4.26
C SER A 5 1.36 -8.75 2.85
N VAL A 6 2.13 -9.19 1.85
CA VAL A 6 1.90 -8.84 0.43
C VAL A 6 0.48 -9.25 -0.01
N ARG A 7 0.01 -10.42 0.39
CA ARG A 7 -1.35 -10.90 0.08
C ARG A 7 -2.43 -10.01 0.68
N ARG A 8 -2.32 -9.66 1.96
CA ARG A 8 -3.30 -8.80 2.65
C ARG A 8 -3.44 -7.44 1.96
N VAL A 9 -2.32 -6.88 1.53
CA VAL A 9 -2.24 -5.56 0.92
C VAL A 9 -2.83 -5.53 -0.47
N THR A 10 -2.43 -6.49 -1.29
CA THR A 10 -2.76 -6.50 -2.73
C THR A 10 -4.14 -7.13 -3.00
N GLN A 11 -4.64 -8.00 -2.13
CA GLN A 11 -5.87 -8.76 -2.40
C GLN A 11 -7.00 -8.48 -1.40
N THR A 12 -6.67 -8.43 -0.11
CA THR A 12 -7.66 -8.41 0.98
C THR A 12 -8.11 -7.00 1.34
N ASN A 13 -7.22 -6.00 1.25
CA ASN A 13 -7.55 -4.63 1.62
C ASN A 13 -8.57 -4.01 0.64
N ALA A 14 -9.58 -3.33 1.17
CA ALA A 14 -10.57 -2.58 0.39
C ALA A 14 -9.93 -1.49 -0.49
N VAL A 15 -8.74 -1.02 -0.11
CA VAL A 15 -7.98 0.06 -0.74
C VAL A 15 -6.95 -0.47 -1.76
N LYS A 16 -7.03 -1.77 -2.14
CA LYS A 16 -6.07 -2.42 -3.07
C LYS A 16 -5.95 -1.76 -4.45
N ASN A 17 -6.97 -1.01 -4.86
CA ASN A 17 -7.01 -0.29 -6.15
C ASN A 17 -6.55 1.17 -6.03
N THR A 18 -6.29 1.67 -4.82
CA THR A 18 -5.80 3.03 -4.63
C THR A 18 -4.28 2.99 -4.65
N PRO A 19 -3.62 3.78 -5.51
CA PRO A 19 -2.17 3.81 -5.57
C PRO A 19 -1.59 4.24 -4.22
N GLY A 20 -0.53 3.57 -3.76
CA GLY A 20 0.17 3.93 -2.54
C GLY A 20 0.93 5.25 -2.65
N VAL A 21 1.81 5.54 -1.67
CA VAL A 21 2.74 6.68 -1.73
C VAL A 21 3.61 6.61 -3.00
N ASP A 22 3.89 5.40 -3.46
CA ASP A 22 4.71 5.11 -4.65
C ASP A 22 3.95 5.22 -5.98
N GLY A 23 2.65 5.56 -5.95
CA GLY A 23 1.85 5.76 -7.16
C GLY A 23 1.49 4.46 -7.90
N MET A 24 1.93 3.29 -7.40
CA MET A 24 1.75 2.00 -8.06
C MET A 24 0.52 1.24 -7.52
N VAL A 25 -0.19 0.58 -8.43
CA VAL A 25 -1.28 -0.37 -8.12
C VAL A 25 -0.85 -1.77 -8.56
N ILE A 26 -0.86 -2.72 -7.63
CA ILE A 26 -0.33 -4.07 -7.85
C ILE A 26 -1.50 -5.02 -8.11
N THR A 27 -1.95 -5.08 -9.36
CA THR A 27 -3.01 -5.99 -9.83
C THR A 27 -2.46 -7.28 -10.42
N THR A 28 -1.28 -7.24 -11.04
CA THR A 28 -0.74 -8.39 -11.77
C THR A 28 0.05 -9.35 -10.88
N PRO A 29 0.04 -10.67 -11.17
CA PRO A 29 0.86 -11.64 -10.45
C PRO A 29 2.37 -11.33 -10.51
N GLN A 30 2.85 -10.85 -11.66
CA GLN A 30 4.26 -10.48 -11.84
C GLN A 30 4.66 -9.28 -10.99
N ALA A 31 3.80 -8.27 -10.86
CA ALA A 31 4.07 -7.13 -9.98
C ALA A 31 4.09 -7.55 -8.50
N ARG A 32 3.29 -8.55 -8.10
CA ARG A 32 3.33 -9.11 -6.74
C ARG A 32 4.64 -9.83 -6.44
N ALA A 33 5.18 -10.58 -7.39
CA ALA A 33 6.49 -11.22 -7.25
C ALA A 33 7.59 -10.16 -7.08
N LYS A 34 7.62 -9.14 -7.96
CA LYS A 34 8.56 -8.02 -7.85
C LYS A 34 8.47 -7.28 -6.51
N LEU A 35 7.26 -7.03 -5.99
CA LEU A 35 7.08 -6.44 -4.65
C LEU A 35 7.63 -7.36 -3.56
N ALA A 36 7.35 -8.67 -3.66
CA ALA A 36 7.83 -9.69 -2.74
C ALA A 36 9.33 -9.95 -2.86
N ASP A 37 10.03 -9.43 -3.86
CA ASP A 37 11.50 -9.40 -3.92
C ASP A 37 12.02 -8.07 -3.38
N ALA A 38 11.44 -6.95 -3.84
CA ALA A 38 11.82 -5.59 -3.46
C ALA A 38 11.78 -5.36 -1.96
N LEU A 39 10.72 -5.81 -1.25
CA LEU A 39 10.59 -5.62 0.20
C LEU A 39 11.73 -6.30 1.01
N GLY A 40 12.58 -7.12 0.37
CA GLY A 40 13.44 -8.16 0.98
C GLY A 40 14.89 -7.75 0.87
N GLN A 41 15.16 -6.96 -0.16
CA GLN A 41 16.27 -6.04 -0.24
C GLN A 41 16.01 -4.76 0.58
N TYR A 42 14.76 -4.48 0.95
CA TYR A 42 14.38 -3.28 1.68
C TYR A 42 14.82 -3.34 3.14
N THR A 43 15.57 -2.33 3.57
CA THR A 43 16.06 -2.21 4.94
C THR A 43 15.06 -1.38 5.77
N ALA A 44 14.66 -1.92 6.94
CA ALA A 44 13.55 -1.40 7.76
C ALA A 44 13.69 0.07 8.21
N TRP A 45 14.90 0.62 8.16
CA TRP A 45 15.21 1.99 8.59
C TRP A 45 15.01 3.07 7.52
N LYS A 46 14.70 2.71 6.26
CA LYS A 46 14.41 3.67 5.16
C LYS A 46 12.94 3.65 4.73
N ALA A 47 12.02 3.83 5.67
CA ALA A 47 10.60 3.99 5.33
C ALA A 47 10.36 5.34 4.62
N LYS A 48 9.63 5.32 3.49
CA LYS A 48 9.21 6.57 2.83
C LYS A 48 8.23 7.32 3.74
N PRO A 49 8.28 8.66 3.78
CA PRO A 49 7.36 9.45 4.58
C PRO A 49 5.92 9.24 4.11
N ALA A 50 5.00 9.12 5.06
CA ALA A 50 3.60 8.87 4.77
C ALA A 50 2.93 10.08 4.10
N ARG A 51 2.31 9.87 2.92
CA ARG A 51 1.50 10.89 2.26
C ARG A 51 0.12 10.99 2.91
N ARG A 52 -0.27 12.19 3.37
CA ARG A 52 -1.62 12.48 3.85
C ARG A 52 -2.48 12.88 2.66
N VAL A 53 -3.46 12.04 2.32
CA VAL A 53 -4.45 12.33 1.26
C VAL A 53 -5.82 12.44 1.92
N SER A 54 -6.56 13.46 1.53
CA SER A 54 -7.93 13.67 2.01
C SER A 54 -8.87 12.68 1.32
N ILE A 55 -9.41 11.73 2.07
CA ILE A 55 -10.37 10.75 1.56
C ILE A 55 -11.78 11.19 1.98
N PRO A 56 -12.67 11.59 1.06
CA PRO A 56 -14.02 11.97 1.39
C PRO A 56 -14.77 10.74 1.91
N LYS A 57 -15.29 10.81 3.14
CA LYS A 57 -16.18 9.78 3.69
C LYS A 57 -17.63 10.17 3.45
N ALA A 58 -18.49 9.17 3.30
CA ALA A 58 -19.91 9.31 2.97
C ALA A 58 -20.69 10.28 3.89
N ASN A 59 -20.22 10.48 5.13
CA ASN A 59 -20.92 11.30 6.13
C ASN A 59 -20.23 12.65 6.38
N LYS A 60 -19.89 13.40 5.31
CA LYS A 60 -19.32 14.78 5.26
C LYS A 60 -18.09 15.06 6.14
N LYS A 61 -17.53 14.06 6.82
CA LYS A 61 -16.38 14.19 7.72
C LYS A 61 -15.11 13.85 6.96
N LEU A 62 -14.28 14.85 6.71
CA LEU A 62 -12.92 14.69 6.19
C LEU A 62 -12.08 14.01 7.27
N ALA A 63 -11.89 12.70 7.14
CA ALA A 63 -10.97 11.98 8.01
C ALA A 63 -9.61 11.91 7.31
N MET A 64 -8.58 12.48 7.93
CA MET A 64 -7.21 12.29 7.49
C MET A 64 -6.85 10.82 7.60
N ARG A 65 -6.79 10.11 6.48
CA ARG A 65 -6.34 8.72 6.44
C ARG A 65 -4.93 8.71 5.86
N ILE A 66 -4.02 8.08 6.60
CA ILE A 66 -2.71 7.77 6.06
C ILE A 66 -2.92 6.75 4.95
N LEU A 67 -2.48 7.09 3.74
CA LEU A 67 -2.39 6.12 2.66
C LEU A 67 -1.23 5.20 3.02
N LEU A 68 -1.56 4.04 3.61
CA LEU A 68 -0.57 3.07 4.04
C LEU A 68 0.20 2.56 2.82
N CYS A 69 1.50 2.75 2.86
CA CYS A 69 2.48 2.37 1.85
C CYS A 69 2.56 0.85 1.69
N PHE A 70 2.57 0.38 0.45
CA PHE A 70 3.40 -0.72 -0.03
C PHE A 70 3.94 -0.33 -1.41
#